data_AF-A0A2U1S261-F1
#
_entry.id   AF-A0A2U1S261-F1
#
_cell.length_a   1.000
_cell.length_b   1.000
_cell.length_c   1.000
_cell.angle_alpha   90.00
_cell.angle_beta   90.00
_cell.angle_gamma   90.00
#
_symmetry.space_group_name_H-M   'P 1'
#
loop_
_entity.id
_entity.type
_entity.pdbx_description
1 polymer ?
#
loop_
_entity_poly.entity_id
_entity_poly.type
_entity_poly.pdbx_seq_one_letter_code
_entity_poly.pdbx_strand_id
1 'polypeptide(L)'
;MDKPGKLLKLVCRSRWFVSLSREELKLYLLLLVSAVRIGQEEQIAWEVLKRGLGESLTAEKIERLGHALGRHGLARVRVTYPSEGGGRPRGNAAPVVYSTVFDLERLRGPASRGPRRGQEEGND
;
A
#
# COMPACT_ATOMS: atom_id res chain seq x y z
N MET A 1 0.06 -12.16 -17.30
CA MET A 1 0.27 -11.95 -15.84
C MET A 1 1.63 -11.24 -15.71
N ASP A 2 1.67 -9.91 -15.59
CA ASP A 2 2.91 -9.10 -15.60
C ASP A 2 2.83 -7.83 -14.72
N LYS A 3 1.86 -7.81 -13.79
CA LYS A 3 1.51 -6.61 -13.03
C LYS A 3 2.52 -6.23 -11.92
N PRO A 4 3.05 -7.16 -11.10
CA PRO A 4 3.94 -6.77 -10.00
C PRO A 4 5.32 -6.31 -10.47
N GLY A 5 5.88 -6.92 -11.51
CA GLY A 5 7.18 -6.52 -12.07
C GLY A 5 7.18 -5.14 -12.73
N LYS A 6 6.08 -4.77 -13.39
CA LYS A 6 5.88 -3.42 -13.96
C LYS A 6 5.71 -2.37 -12.85
N LEU A 7 4.94 -2.67 -11.80
CA LEU A 7 4.82 -1.79 -10.65
C LEU A 7 6.18 -1.58 -10.00
N LEU A 8 6.94 -2.64 -9.71
CA LEU A 8 8.24 -2.54 -9.06
C LEU A 8 9.21 -1.62 -9.84
N LYS A 9 9.29 -1.78 -11.17
CA LYS A 9 10.10 -0.90 -12.03
C LYS A 9 9.63 0.56 -11.97
N LEU A 10 8.32 0.80 -11.85
CA LEU A 10 7.76 2.15 -11.76
C LEU A 10 8.05 2.79 -10.40
N VAL A 11 7.95 2.04 -9.31
CA VAL A 11 8.28 2.49 -7.95
C VAL A 11 9.75 2.86 -7.87
N CYS A 12 10.66 1.98 -8.31
CA CYS A 12 12.10 2.20 -8.28
C CYS A 12 12.54 3.44 -9.08
N ARG A 13 11.74 3.90 -10.05
CA ARG A 13 11.99 5.11 -10.84
C ARG A 13 11.24 6.34 -10.32
N SER A 14 10.38 6.17 -9.32
CA SER A 14 9.61 7.26 -8.72
C SER A 14 10.42 7.96 -7.63
N ARG A 15 10.23 9.28 -7.51
CA ARG A 15 10.83 10.08 -6.43
C ARG A 15 10.43 9.59 -5.03
N TRP A 16 9.30 8.90 -4.93
CA TRP A 16 8.76 8.37 -3.68
C TRP A 16 9.61 7.25 -3.10
N PHE A 17 10.24 6.42 -3.95
CA PHE A 17 11.12 5.34 -3.46
C PHE A 17 12.35 5.88 -2.72
N VAL A 18 12.84 7.06 -3.12
CA VAL A 18 13.97 7.73 -2.46
C VAL A 18 13.56 8.37 -1.13
N SER A 19 12.27 8.74 -0.96
CA SER A 19 11.78 9.35 0.27
C SER A 19 11.37 8.35 1.34
N LEU A 20 11.23 7.07 1.01
CA LEU A 20 10.86 6.04 1.99
C LEU A 20 12.07 5.60 2.81
N SER A 21 11.84 5.39 4.11
CA SER A 21 12.79 4.66 4.95
C SER A 21 12.89 3.20 4.51
N ARG A 22 13.96 2.53 4.95
CA ARG A 22 14.17 1.10 4.66
C ARG A 22 13.01 0.23 5.14
N GLU A 23 12.40 0.57 6.27
CA GLU A 23 11.28 -0.19 6.84
C GLU A 23 9.97 0.04 6.09
N GLU A 24 9.70 1.29 5.67
CA GLU A 24 8.55 1.63 4.84
C GLU A 24 8.63 0.93 3.49
N LEU A 25 9.83 0.92 2.88
CA LEU A 25 10.06 0.23 1.63
C LEU A 25 9.85 -1.29 1.79
N LYS A 26 10.39 -1.90 2.85
CA LYS A 26 10.16 -3.33 3.12
C LYS A 26 8.68 -3.65 3.29
N LEU A 27 7.94 -2.84 4.05
CA LEU A 27 6.51 -3.02 4.21
C LEU A 27 5.83 -2.93 2.85
N TYR A 28 6.09 -1.87 2.08
CA TYR A 28 5.47 -1.69 0.76
C TYR A 28 5.73 -2.85 -0.20
N LEU A 29 6.97 -3.35 -0.27
CA LEU A 29 7.31 -4.51 -1.09
C LEU A 29 6.57 -5.76 -0.64
N LEU A 30 6.46 -5.97 0.67
CA LEU A 30 5.73 -7.10 1.24
C LEU A 30 4.23 -7.02 0.92
N LEU A 31 3.62 -5.84 1.04
CA LEU A 31 2.23 -5.60 0.64
C LEU A 31 2.06 -5.88 -0.86
N LEU A 32 2.98 -5.39 -1.70
CA LEU A 32 2.93 -5.54 -3.16
C LEU A 32 3.03 -7.00 -3.61
N VAL A 33 3.90 -7.80 -2.97
CA VAL A 33 4.06 -9.22 -3.29
C VAL A 33 2.90 -10.06 -2.73
N SER A 34 2.34 -9.65 -1.60
CA SER A 34 1.18 -10.32 -1.00
C SER A 34 -0.12 -9.98 -1.71
N ALA A 35 -0.17 -8.86 -2.45
CA ALA A 35 -1.35 -8.41 -3.15
C ALA A 35 -1.72 -9.33 -4.32
N VAL A 36 -2.90 -9.94 -4.26
CA VAL A 36 -3.47 -10.68 -5.40
C VAL A 36 -3.97 -9.69 -6.45
N ARG A 37 -4.59 -8.59 -6.02
CA ARG A 37 -5.14 -7.55 -6.90
C ARG A 37 -4.84 -6.14 -6.38
N ILE A 38 -4.25 -5.32 -7.25
CA ILE A 38 -4.03 -3.88 -6.99
C ILE A 38 -5.38 -3.18 -6.82
N GLY A 39 -5.48 -2.32 -5.82
CA GLY A 39 -6.67 -1.53 -5.52
C GLY A 39 -7.76 -2.26 -4.73
N GLN A 40 -7.56 -3.52 -4.36
CA GLN A 40 -8.48 -4.25 -3.47
C GLN A 40 -7.95 -4.30 -2.04
N GLU A 41 -8.86 -4.25 -1.06
CA GLU A 41 -8.53 -4.50 0.34
C GLU A 41 -8.34 -6.00 0.54
N GLU A 42 -7.16 -6.37 1.02
CA GLU A 42 -6.77 -7.75 1.25
C GLU A 42 -6.24 -7.91 2.68
N GLN A 43 -6.56 -9.05 3.28
CA GLN A 43 -6.07 -9.39 4.60
C GLN A 43 -4.67 -9.99 4.51
N ILE A 44 -3.77 -9.52 5.35
CA ILE A 44 -2.41 -10.04 5.49
C ILE A 44 -2.29 -10.67 6.87
N ALA A 45 -1.83 -11.92 6.89
CA ALA A 45 -1.56 -12.62 8.13
C ALA A 45 -0.41 -11.94 8.89
N TRP A 46 -0.61 -11.74 10.19
CA TRP A 46 0.38 -11.10 11.07
C TRP A 46 1.77 -11.76 10.99
N GLU A 47 1.80 -13.09 10.88
CA GLU A 47 3.03 -13.87 10.74
C GLU A 47 3.82 -13.56 9.46
N VAL A 48 3.14 -13.20 8.38
CA VAL A 48 3.81 -12.77 7.13
C VAL A 48 4.53 -11.44 7.36
N LEU A 49 3.89 -10.52 8.09
CA LEU A 49 4.48 -9.22 8.44
C LEU A 49 5.69 -9.39 9.38
N LYS A 50 5.57 -10.23 10.40
CA LYS A 50 6.68 -10.55 11.32
C LYS A 50 7.89 -11.15 10.59
N ARG A 51 7.67 -12.13 9.70
CA ARG A 51 8.76 -12.71 8.91
C ARG A 51 9.45 -11.68 8.01
N GLY A 52 8.69 -10.74 7.44
CA GLY A 52 9.23 -9.71 6.55
C GLY A 52 9.91 -8.53 7.26
N LEU A 53 9.41 -8.14 8.43
CA LEU A 53 9.80 -6.90 9.13
C LEU A 53 10.52 -7.14 10.46
N GLY A 54 10.52 -8.37 10.97
CA GLY A 54 11.16 -8.81 12.20
C GLY A 54 10.17 -9.18 13.32
N GLU A 55 10.61 -10.02 14.24
CA GLU A 55 9.81 -10.49 15.39
C GLU A 55 9.41 -9.38 16.37
N SER A 56 10.14 -8.27 16.40
CA SER A 56 9.84 -7.08 17.22
C SER A 56 8.74 -6.19 16.64
N LEU A 57 8.06 -6.64 15.59
CA LEU A 57 6.98 -5.91 14.96
C LEU A 57 5.79 -5.73 15.92
N THR A 58 5.38 -4.49 16.13
CA THR A 58 4.18 -4.13 16.89
C THR A 58 3.11 -3.58 15.97
N ALA A 59 1.84 -3.67 16.39
CA ALA A 59 0.72 -3.11 15.64
C ALA A 59 0.88 -1.60 15.41
N GLU A 60 1.30 -0.85 16.44
CA GLU A 60 1.60 0.59 16.35
C GLU A 60 2.70 0.89 15.31
N LYS A 61 3.70 0.01 15.18
CA LYS A 61 4.73 0.17 14.15
C LYS A 61 4.14 -0.04 12.76
N ILE A 62 3.28 -1.03 12.56
CA ILE A 62 2.57 -1.24 11.29
C ILE A 62 1.66 -0.06 10.94
N GLU A 63 0.92 0.47 11.91
CA GLU A 63 0.07 1.65 11.68
C GLU A 63 0.89 2.87 11.27
N ARG A 64 2.03 3.14 11.94
CA ARG A 64 2.93 4.24 11.58
C ARG A 64 3.51 4.10 10.18
N LEU A 65 4.05 2.91 9.85
CA LEU A 65 4.58 2.63 8.52
C LEU A 65 3.48 2.72 7.45
N GLY A 66 2.30 2.17 7.74
CA GLY A 66 1.13 2.22 6.87
C GLY A 66 0.65 3.65 6.61
N HIS A 67 0.65 4.51 7.63
CA HIS A 67 0.32 5.92 7.49
C HIS A 67 1.34 6.65 6.59
N ALA A 68 2.63 6.36 6.74
CA ALA A 68 3.66 6.90 5.87
C ALA A 68 3.43 6.51 4.40
N LEU A 69 3.15 5.24 4.13
CA LEU A 69 2.79 4.77 2.78
C LEU A 69 1.51 5.44 2.24
N GLY A 70 0.53 5.70 3.12
CA GLY A 70 -0.69 6.41 2.78
C GLY A 70 -0.44 7.86 2.36
N ARG A 71 0.44 8.58 3.06
CA ARG A 71 0.84 9.97 2.69
C ARG A 71 1.47 10.05 1.30
N HIS A 72 2.16 9.00 0.88
CA HIS A 72 2.77 8.91 -0.45
C HIS A 72 1.82 8.31 -1.51
N GLY A 73 0.58 7.97 -1.13
CA GLY A 73 -0.39 7.37 -2.03
C GLY A 73 0.00 5.97 -2.51
N LEU A 74 0.85 5.26 -1.78
CA LEU A 74 1.38 3.95 -2.18
C LEU A 74 0.50 2.79 -1.70
N ALA A 75 0.04 2.87 -0.45
CA ALA A 75 -0.83 1.87 0.14
C ALA A 75 -1.65 2.45 1.29
N ARG A 76 -2.78 1.82 1.59
CA ARG A 76 -3.53 2.00 2.85
C ARG A 76 -3.36 0.75 3.69
N VAL A 77 -3.13 0.93 4.98
CA VAL A 77 -3.06 -0.16 5.96
C VAL A 77 -4.04 0.13 7.08
N ARG A 78 -4.80 -0.87 7.49
CA ARG A 78 -5.70 -0.82 8.65
C ARG A 78 -5.41 -2.01 9.54
N VAL A 79 -5.17 -1.77 10.81
CA VAL A 79 -5.01 -2.82 11.81
C VAL A 79 -6.29 -2.92 12.63
N THR A 80 -6.80 -4.13 12.81
CA THR A 80 -7.99 -4.40 13.61
C THR A 80 -7.66 -5.48 14.63
N TYR A 81 -8.13 -5.29 15.86
CA TYR A 81 -8.04 -6.31 16.89
C TYR A 81 -9.35 -7.08 16.90
N PRO A 82 -9.32 -8.42 16.80
CA PRO A 82 -10.54 -9.19 16.97
C PRO A 82 -11.08 -8.89 18.38
N SER A 83 -12.35 -8.49 18.45
CA SER A 83 -13.02 -8.30 19.74
C SER A 83 -13.08 -9.64 20.45
N GLU A 84 -12.42 -9.75 21.60
CA GLU A 84 -12.61 -10.88 22.50
C GLU A 84 -14.07 -10.87 22.96
N GLY A 85 -14.89 -11.76 22.41
CA GLY A 85 -16.20 -12.06 22.97
C GLY A 85 -15.99 -12.59 24.40
N GLY A 86 -16.26 -11.75 25.39
CA GLY A 86 -16.31 -12.13 26.80
C GLY A 86 -15.01 -11.92 27.58
N GLY A 87 -14.82 -10.71 28.12
CA GLY A 87 -14.31 -10.47 29.47
C GLY A 87 -12.94 -11.02 29.90
N ARG A 88 -12.07 -11.48 29.00
CA ARG A 88 -10.69 -11.84 29.35
C ARG A 88 -9.74 -10.65 29.12
N PRO A 89 -8.66 -10.55 29.92
CA PRO A 89 -7.71 -9.46 29.78
C PRO A 89 -6.98 -9.57 28.44
N ARG A 90 -6.92 -8.44 27.71
CA ARG A 90 -6.12 -8.18 26.50
C ARG A 90 -4.78 -8.89 26.58
N GLY A 91 -4.66 -10.07 25.96
CA GLY A 91 -3.49 -10.92 26.21
C GLY A 91 -2.80 -11.48 24.98
N ASN A 92 -3.54 -12.00 23.99
CA ASN A 92 -2.87 -12.90 23.03
C ASN A 92 -3.46 -13.00 21.62
N ALA A 93 -4.49 -12.22 21.29
CA ALA A 93 -5.03 -12.25 19.93
C ALA A 93 -4.10 -11.47 18.98
N ALA A 94 -3.55 -12.16 17.97
CA ALA A 94 -2.78 -11.51 16.92
C ALA A 94 -3.67 -10.49 16.17
N PRO A 95 -3.16 -9.28 15.88
CA PRO A 95 -3.92 -8.30 15.14
C PRO A 95 -4.15 -8.78 13.70
N VAL A 96 -5.31 -8.43 13.16
CA VAL A 96 -5.64 -8.65 11.76
C VAL A 96 -5.26 -7.39 10.98
N VAL A 97 -4.46 -7.52 9.93
CA VAL A 97 -4.01 -6.40 9.12
C VAL A 97 -4.68 -6.47 7.75
N TYR A 98 -5.34 -5.38 7.38
CA TYR A 98 -5.88 -5.16 6.05
C TYR A 98 -4.98 -4.18 5.30
N SER A 99 -4.77 -4.43 4.01
CA SER A 99 -4.00 -3.54 3.17
C SER A 99 -4.64 -3.36 1.81
N THR A 100 -4.41 -2.19 1.22
CA THR A 100 -4.75 -1.90 -0.17
C THR A 100 -3.53 -1.28 -0.81
N VAL A 101 -2.95 -1.95 -1.80
CA VAL A 101 -1.87 -1.39 -2.61
C VAL A 101 -2.50 -0.59 -3.73
N PHE A 102 -2.10 0.67 -3.87
CA PHE A 102 -2.65 1.56 -4.90
C PHE A 102 -1.92 1.39 -6.23
N ASP A 103 -2.67 1.59 -7.31
CA ASP A 103 -2.08 1.66 -8.64
C ASP A 103 -1.29 2.97 -8.77
N LEU A 104 -0.02 2.86 -9.10
CA LEU A 104 0.87 3.98 -9.27
C LEU A 104 0.54 4.78 -10.54
N GLU A 105 -0.22 4.22 -11.48
CA GLU A 105 -0.74 5.00 -12.61
C GLU A 105 -1.68 6.12 -12.15
N ARG A 106 -2.35 5.96 -11.00
CA ARG A 106 -3.14 7.03 -10.37
C ARG A 106 -2.29 8.12 -9.72
N LEU A 107 -1.02 7.84 -9.44
CA LEU A 107 -0.05 8.80 -8.90
C LEU A 107 0.68 9.60 -9.99
N ARG A 108 0.55 9.18 -11.27
CA ARG A 108 0.73 10.11 -12.38
C ARG A 108 -0.46 11.05 -12.36
N GLY A 109 -0.37 12.16 -11.62
CA GLY A 109 -1.28 13.29 -11.77
C GLY A 109 -1.42 13.72 -13.25
N PRO A 110 -2.35 14.63 -13.60
CA PRO A 110 -2.78 14.89 -14.97
C PRO A 110 -1.66 15.50 -15.85
N ALA A 111 -0.72 14.68 -16.28
CA ALA A 111 0.40 15.03 -17.15
C ALA A 111 0.37 14.21 -18.44
N SER A 112 -0.82 13.70 -18.81
CA SER A 112 -1.01 12.92 -20.04
C SER A 112 -2.30 13.25 -20.79
N ARG A 113 -2.98 14.34 -20.45
CA ARG A 113 -3.81 15.01 -21.45
C ARG A 113 -2.86 15.80 -22.35
N GLY A 114 -2.30 15.12 -23.35
CA GLY A 114 -1.74 15.82 -24.50
C GLY A 114 -2.77 16.82 -25.04
N PRO A 115 -2.35 17.92 -25.69
CA PRO A 115 -3.26 18.92 -26.19
C PRO A 115 -4.34 18.22 -27.03
N ARG A 116 -5.63 18.44 -26.69
CA ARG A 116 -6.74 18.07 -27.55
C ARG A 116 -6.56 18.83 -28.86
N ARG A 117 -5.92 18.20 -29.84
CA ARG A 117 -6.02 18.57 -31.24
C ARG A 117 -7.40 18.13 -31.72
N GLY A 118 -8.13 19.09 -32.29
CA GLY A 118 -9.31 18.82 -33.10
C GLY A 118 -10.63 19.02 -32.38
N GLN A 119 -11.17 20.23 -32.45
CA GLN A 119 -12.48 20.39 -33.10
C GLN A 119 -12.49 21.75 -33.79
N GLU A 120 -12.23 21.72 -35.10
CA GLU A 120 -12.78 22.70 -36.03
C GLU A 120 -14.30 22.61 -35.90
N GLU A 121 -14.96 23.68 -35.48
CA GLU A 121 -16.32 23.97 -35.92
C GLU A 121 -16.30 25.43 -36.36
N GLY A 122 -16.36 25.61 -37.68
CA GLY A 122 -16.80 26.87 -38.23
C GLY A 122 -18.27 27.08 -37.92
N ASN A 123 -18.60 28.30 -37.53
CA ASN A 123 -19.79 29.03 -37.95
C ASN A 123 -19.73 30.43 -37.31
N ASP A 124 -19.42 31.44 -38.11
CA ASP A 124 -20.34 32.53 -38.47
C ASP A 124 -19.68 33.44 -39.52
#